data_AF-A0A081D109-F1
#
_entry.id   AF-A0A081D109-F1
#
_cell.length_a   1.000
_cell.length_b   1.000
_cell.length_c   1.000
_cell.angle_alpha   90.00
_cell.angle_beta   90.00
_cell.angle_gamma   90.00
#
_symmetry.space_group_name_H-M   'P 1'
#
loop_
_entity.id
_entity.type
_entity.pdbx_description
1 polymer ?
#
loop_
_entity_poly.entity_id
_entity_poly.type
_entity_poly.pdbx_seq_one_letter_code
_entity_poly.pdbx_strand_id
1 'polypeptide(L)'
;MTHYAADELVLSEIATLREALPTWIVSTVELVELAENAERAARAVNPETADRSRQLIVEVAEWQQKLTDWQQKDLSPRLLAELRILKATLDASMDEANAAAAELLLFN
;
A
#
# COMPACT_ATOMS: atom_id res chain seq x y z
N MET A 1 6.22 18.95 28.56
CA MET A 1 6.04 17.95 27.49
C MET A 1 4.64 18.15 26.95
N THR A 2 4.50 18.50 25.68
CA THR A 2 3.18 18.62 25.03
C THR A 2 2.58 17.22 24.92
N HIS A 3 1.36 17.03 25.39
CA HIS A 3 0.68 15.74 25.36
C HIS A 3 -0.23 15.69 24.12
N TYR A 4 0.12 14.84 23.15
CA TYR A 4 -0.68 14.63 21.94
C TYR A 4 -1.58 13.42 22.15
N ALA A 5 -2.83 13.64 22.53
CA ALA A 5 -3.76 12.55 22.85
C ALA A 5 -4.03 11.61 21.66
N ALA A 6 -3.83 12.07 20.43
CA ALA A 6 -3.98 11.27 19.23
C ALA A 6 -2.76 10.38 18.92
N ASP A 7 -1.59 10.63 19.54
CA ASP A 7 -0.38 9.83 19.28
C ASP A 7 -0.58 8.37 19.71
N GLU A 8 -1.19 8.10 20.86
CA GLU A 8 -1.38 6.73 21.37
C GLU A 8 -2.28 5.88 20.45
N LEU A 9 -3.36 6.50 19.94
CA LEU A 9 -4.30 5.86 19.02
C LEU A 9 -3.65 5.57 17.66
N VAL A 10 -2.86 6.51 17.15
CA VAL A 10 -2.18 6.35 15.85
C VAL A 10 -1.02 5.37 15.95
N LEU A 11 -0.28 5.35 17.06
CA LEU A 11 0.85 4.45 17.26
C LEU A 11 0.42 2.97 17.32
N SER A 12 -0.74 2.67 17.89
CA SER A 12 -1.26 1.30 17.94
C SER A 12 -1.64 0.78 16.55
N GLU A 13 -2.30 1.59 15.72
CA GLU A 13 -2.66 1.19 14.35
C GLU A 13 -1.47 1.21 13.39
N ILE A 14 -0.49 2.11 13.57
CA ILE A 14 0.75 2.10 12.77
C ILE A 14 1.53 0.80 12.98
N ALA A 15 1.48 0.18 14.16
CA ALA A 15 2.16 -1.10 14.38
C ALA A 15 1.66 -2.18 13.40
N THR A 16 0.34 -2.26 13.21
CA THR A 16 -0.27 -3.14 12.21
C THR A 16 0.20 -2.83 10.79
N LEU A 17 0.24 -1.53 10.45
CA LEU A 17 0.74 -1.10 9.14
C LEU A 17 2.20 -1.50 8.91
N ARG A 18 3.07 -1.34 9.91
CA ARG A 18 4.49 -1.71 9.82
C ARG A 18 4.69 -3.21 9.65
N GLU A 19 3.84 -4.03 10.26
CA GLU A 19 3.88 -5.48 10.11
C GLU A 19 3.41 -5.94 8.72
N ALA A 20 2.41 -5.26 8.15
CA ALA A 20 1.87 -5.58 6.83
C ALA A 20 2.74 -5.05 5.66
N LEU A 21 3.47 -3.96 5.87
CA LEU A 21 4.25 -3.26 4.84
C LEU A 21 5.20 -4.18 4.03
N PRO A 22 6.02 -5.06 4.66
CA PRO A 22 6.91 -5.93 3.91
C PRO A 22 6.15 -6.90 3.00
N THR A 23 5.01 -7.43 3.45
CA THR A 23 4.18 -8.34 2.67
C THR A 23 3.58 -7.63 1.46
N TRP A 24 3.12 -6.39 1.60
CA TRP A 24 2.58 -5.63 0.46
C TRP A 24 3.65 -5.26 -0.56
N ILE A 25 4.85 -4.88 -0.12
CA ILE A 25 5.97 -4.62 -1.03
C ILE A 25 6.29 -5.88 -1.85
N VAL A 26 6.40 -7.04 -1.19
CA VAL A 26 6.65 -8.31 -1.88
C VAL A 26 5.56 -8.62 -2.89
N SER A 27 4.29 -8.52 -2.49
CA SER A 27 3.18 -8.84 -3.41
C SER A 27 3.01 -7.81 -4.54
N THR A 28 3.47 -6.56 -4.35
CA THR A 28 3.56 -5.57 -5.44
C THR A 28 4.61 -6.00 -6.48
N VAL A 29 5.78 -6.47 -6.03
CA VAL A 29 6.82 -6.98 -6.93
C VAL A 29 6.34 -8.23 -7.67
N GLU A 30 5.69 -9.17 -6.98
CA GLU A 30 5.11 -10.38 -7.61
C GLU A 30 4.10 -10.01 -8.72
N LEU A 31 3.35 -8.93 -8.51
CA LEU A 31 2.41 -8.36 -9.47
C LEU A 31 3.09 -7.82 -10.73
N VAL A 32 4.14 -7.01 -10.55
CA VAL A 32 4.93 -6.46 -11.64
C VAL A 32 5.58 -7.60 -12.44
N GLU A 33 6.18 -8.57 -11.76
CA GLU A 33 6.78 -9.73 -12.43
C GLU A 33 5.76 -10.56 -13.22
N LEU A 34 4.53 -10.69 -12.70
CA LEU A 34 3.44 -11.35 -13.41
C LEU A 34 3.04 -10.58 -14.67
N ALA A 35 2.94 -9.25 -14.60
CA ALA A 35 2.61 -8.39 -15.72
C ALA A 35 3.64 -8.52 -16.85
N GLU A 36 4.93 -8.37 -16.51
CA GLU A 36 6.02 -8.51 -17.47
C GLU A 36 6.07 -9.92 -18.09
N ASN A 37 5.83 -10.96 -17.29
CA ASN A 37 5.83 -12.33 -17.78
C ASN A 37 4.62 -12.62 -18.68
N ALA A 38 3.44 -12.08 -18.37
CA ALA A 38 2.25 -12.22 -19.20
C ALA A 38 2.42 -11.52 -20.55
N GLU A 39 3.03 -10.32 -20.56
CA GLU A 39 3.41 -9.60 -21.79
C GLU A 39 4.38 -10.44 -22.63
N ARG A 40 5.48 -10.93 -22.02
CA ARG A 40 6.49 -11.73 -22.73
C ARG A 40 5.97 -13.08 -23.23
N ALA A 41 5.07 -13.72 -22.50
CA ALA A 41 4.57 -15.06 -22.82
C ALA A 41 3.28 -15.05 -23.66
N ALA A 42 2.61 -13.91 -23.82
CA ALA A 42 1.26 -13.79 -24.39
C ALA A 42 0.26 -14.80 -23.78
N ARG A 43 0.40 -15.08 -22.48
CA ARG A 43 -0.42 -16.07 -21.75
C ARG A 43 -1.45 -15.38 -20.87
N ALA A 44 -2.58 -16.06 -20.67
CA ALA A 44 -3.61 -15.62 -19.74
C ALA A 44 -3.07 -15.59 -18.30
N VAL A 45 -3.43 -14.54 -17.58
CA VAL A 45 -3.12 -14.35 -16.16
C VAL A 45 -3.86 -15.39 -15.32
N ASN A 46 -3.21 -15.92 -14.27
CA ASN A 46 -3.88 -16.79 -13.31
C ASN A 46 -4.98 -15.98 -12.56
N PRO A 47 -6.26 -16.39 -12.62
CA PRO A 47 -7.36 -15.71 -11.94
C PRO A 47 -7.15 -15.53 -10.42
N GLU A 48 -6.53 -16.52 -9.76
CA GLU A 48 -6.28 -16.46 -8.31
C GLU A 48 -5.27 -15.34 -7.97
N THR A 49 -4.23 -15.21 -8.80
CA THR A 49 -3.24 -14.15 -8.63
C THR A 49 -3.87 -12.79 -8.92
N ALA A 50 -4.66 -12.68 -9.99
CA ALA A 50 -5.43 -11.47 -10.30
C ALA A 50 -6.35 -11.02 -9.15
N ASP A 51 -7.09 -11.94 -8.54
CA ASP A 51 -8.00 -11.62 -7.43
C ASP A 51 -7.24 -11.18 -6.17
N ARG A 52 -6.14 -11.87 -5.82
CA ARG A 52 -5.28 -11.48 -4.70
C ARG A 52 -4.69 -10.08 -4.91
N SER A 53 -4.26 -9.79 -6.13
CA SER A 53 -3.75 -8.48 -6.51
C SER A 53 -4.77 -7.36 -6.36
N ARG A 54 -6.03 -7.59 -6.79
CA ARG A 54 -7.10 -6.62 -6.58
C ARG A 54 -7.35 -6.35 -5.10
N GLN A 55 -7.38 -7.39 -4.27
CA GLN A 55 -7.59 -7.25 -2.82
C GLN A 55 -6.48 -6.40 -2.19
N LEU A 56 -5.23 -6.65 -2.55
CA LEU A 56 -4.08 -5.89 -2.06
C LEU A 56 -4.15 -4.41 -2.47
N ILE A 57 -4.51 -4.11 -3.72
CA ILE A 57 -4.66 -2.73 -4.21
C ILE A 57 -5.74 -1.99 -3.41
N VAL A 58 -6.87 -2.63 -3.14
CA VAL A 58 -7.94 -2.04 -2.31
C VAL A 58 -7.46 -1.80 -0.88
N GLU A 59 -6.81 -2.79 -0.26
CA GLU A 59 -6.28 -2.68 1.10
C GLU A 59 -5.26 -1.54 1.22
N VAL A 60 -4.30 -1.44 0.29
CA VAL A 60 -3.31 -0.36 0.28
C VAL A 60 -3.98 1.01 0.13
N ALA A 61 -5.01 1.13 -0.72
CA ALA A 61 -5.76 2.38 -0.88
C ALA A 61 -6.47 2.81 0.42
N GLU A 62 -7.05 1.87 1.17
CA GLU A 62 -7.65 2.16 2.49
C GLU A 62 -6.60 2.68 3.48
N TRP A 63 -5.41 2.08 3.49
CA TRP A 63 -4.31 2.54 4.35
C TRP A 63 -3.75 3.90 3.94
N GLN A 64 -3.64 4.20 2.65
CA GLN A 64 -3.26 5.53 2.17
C GLN A 64 -4.24 6.61 2.63
N GLN A 65 -5.55 6.31 2.62
CA GLN A 65 -6.57 7.21 3.13
C GLN A 65 -6.41 7.42 4.63
N LYS A 66 -6.26 6.34 5.43
CA LYS A 66 -6.03 6.44 6.87
C LYS A 66 -4.78 7.28 7.21
N LEU A 67 -3.68 7.08 6.50
CA LEU A 67 -2.46 7.86 6.68
C LEU A 67 -2.67 9.36 6.38
N THR A 68 -3.50 9.68 5.39
CA THR A 68 -3.88 11.06 5.07
C THR A 68 -4.73 11.66 6.19
N ASP A 69 -5.71 10.91 6.70
CA ASP A 69 -6.59 11.35 7.78
C ASP A 69 -5.83 11.57 9.09
N TRP A 70 -4.85 10.72 9.41
CA TRP A 70 -4.01 10.88 10.60
C TRP A 70 -3.10 12.09 10.52
N GLN A 71 -2.59 12.43 9.34
CA GLN A 71 -1.76 13.64 9.15
C GLN A 71 -2.53 14.95 9.41
N GLN A 72 -3.86 14.92 9.44
CA GLN A 72 -4.70 16.07 9.80
C GLN A 72 -4.93 16.21 11.31
N LYS A 73 -4.53 15.22 12.12
CA LYS A 73 -4.67 15.25 13.57
C LYS A 73 -3.52 16.02 14.22
N ASP A 74 -3.76 16.49 15.45
CA ASP A 74 -2.71 17.09 16.29
C ASP A 74 -1.80 15.99 16.84
N LEU A 75 -0.73 15.70 16.10
CA LEU A 75 0.25 14.66 16.40
C LEU A 75 1.62 15.27 16.66
N SER A 76 2.46 14.52 17.37
CA SER A 76 3.84 14.93 17.55
C SER A 76 4.57 15.07 16.19
N PRO A 77 5.49 16.05 16.04
CA PRO A 77 6.24 16.23 14.80
C PRO A 77 7.00 14.99 14.34
N ARG A 78 7.44 14.15 15.29
CA ARG A 78 8.11 12.87 15.02
C ARG A 78 7.16 11.88 14.36
N LEU A 79 5.96 11.71 14.92
CA LEU A 79 4.97 10.79 14.38
C LEU A 79 4.45 11.27 13.02
N LEU A 80 4.27 12.58 12.85
CA LEU A 80 3.91 13.18 11.56
C LEU A 80 4.97 12.91 10.47
N ALA A 81 6.25 13.02 10.82
CA ALA A 81 7.33 12.72 9.87
C ALA A 81 7.33 11.24 9.46
N GLU A 82 7.06 10.34 10.39
CA GLU A 82 6.95 8.91 10.10
C GLU A 82 5.75 8.61 9.19
N LEU A 83 4.58 9.16 9.49
CA LEU A 83 3.37 9.00 8.68
C LEU A 83 3.59 9.43 7.22
N ARG A 84 4.35 10.51 7.00
CA ARG A 84 4.70 10.98 5.66
C ARG A 84 5.61 10.00 4.91
N ILE A 85 6.57 9.40 5.60
CA ILE A 85 7.46 8.39 5.01
C ILE A 85 6.64 7.15 4.63
N LEU A 86 5.82 6.65 5.55
CA LEU A 86 4.96 5.49 5.30
C LEU A 86 4.02 5.75 4.12
N LYS A 87 3.42 6.95 4.06
CA LYS A 87 2.55 7.33 2.94
C LYS A 87 3.32 7.33 1.63
N ALA A 88 4.49 7.95 1.58
CA ALA A 88 5.30 8.00 0.37
C ALA A 88 5.72 6.59 -0.11
N THR A 89 6.03 5.68 0.81
CA THR A 89 6.32 4.28 0.47
C THR A 89 5.09 3.58 -0.12
N LEU A 90 3.91 3.74 0.48
CA LEU A 90 2.67 3.16 -0.04
C LEU A 90 2.28 3.76 -1.40
N ASP A 91 2.42 5.07 -1.58
CA ASP A 91 2.16 5.74 -2.86
C ASP A 91 3.03 5.15 -3.98
N ALA A 92 4.32 4.97 -3.73
CA ALA A 92 5.23 4.37 -4.70
C ALA A 92 4.84 2.92 -5.06
N SER A 93 4.54 2.08 -4.05
CA SER A 93 4.09 0.71 -4.30
C SER A 93 2.76 0.66 -5.04
N MET A 94 1.84 1.58 -4.75
CA MET A 94 0.53 1.65 -5.40
C MET A 94 0.65 2.07 -6.86
N ASP A 95 1.55 3.00 -7.19
CA ASP A 95 1.83 3.39 -8.59
C ASP A 95 2.36 2.20 -9.41
N GLU A 96 3.29 1.42 -8.85
CA GLU A 96 3.82 0.20 -9.47
C GLU A 96 2.73 -0.87 -9.64
N ALA A 97 1.94 -1.12 -8.60
CA ALA A 97 0.84 -2.09 -8.63
C ALA A 97 -0.24 -1.71 -9.66
N ASN A 98 -0.59 -0.43 -9.74
CA ASN A 98 -1.58 0.06 -10.71
C ASN A 98 -1.06 -0.05 -12.16
N ALA A 99 0.21 0.25 -12.41
CA ALA A 99 0.82 0.08 -13.72
C ALA A 99 0.77 -1.39 -14.18
N ALA A 100 1.22 -2.31 -13.31
CA ALA A 100 1.16 -3.74 -13.57
C ALA A 100 -0.28 -4.24 -13.77
N ALA A 101 -1.22 -3.78 -12.93
CA ALA A 101 -2.62 -4.15 -13.04
C ALA A 101 -3.28 -3.66 -14.34
N ALA A 102 -2.88 -2.49 -14.83
CA ALA A 102 -3.35 -1.94 -16.10
C ALA A 102 -2.88 -2.78 -17.30
N GLU A 103 -1.61 -3.20 -17.32
CA GLU A 103 -1.08 -4.10 -18.34
C GLU A 103 -1.82 -5.45 -18.38
N LEU A 104 -2.20 -5.93 -17.20
CA LEU A 104 -2.95 -7.17 -17.02
C LEU A 104 -4.48 -7.01 -17.20
N LEU A 105 -4.98 -5.80 -17.48
CA LEU A 105 -6.40 -5.48 -17.63
C LEU A 105 -7.24 -5.91 -16.41
N LEU A 106 -6.68 -5.85 -15.20
CA LEU A 106 -7.32 -6.39 -13.99
C LEU A 106 -8.59 -5.65 -13.57
N PHE A 107 -8.77 -4.39 -13.99
CA PHE A 107 -9.86 -3.51 -13.57
C PHE A 107 -10.73 -2.98 -14.74
N ASN A 108 -10.72 -3.65 -15.89
CA ASN A 108 -11.61 -3.31 -17.02
C ASN A 108 -13.04 -3.81 -16.85
#